data_AF-A0A2L0AC58-F1
#
_entry.id   AF-A0A2L0AC58-F1
#
_cell.length_a   1.000
_cell.length_b   1.000
_cell.length_c   1.000
_cell.angle_alpha   90.00
_cell.angle_beta   90.00
_cell.angle_gamma   90.00
#
_symmetry.space_group_name_H-M   'P 1'
#
loop_
_entity.id
_entity.type
_entity.pdbx_description
1 polymer ?
#
loop_
_entity_poly.entity_id
_entity_poly.type
_entity_poly.pdbx_seq_one_letter_code
_entity_poly.pdbx_strand_id
1 'polypeptide(L)' 'MTDVSAVPQPRADAGTASAENGLVVLDGPDGVAVTMTPNAARLTGQSLISAAQCAEQQAADQGEIGND' A
#
# COMPACT_ATOMS: atom_id res chain seq x y z
N MET A 1 19.18 26.66 4.48
CA MET A 1 17.71 26.55 4.48
C MET A 1 17.36 25.18 3.93
N THR A 2 17.24 24.19 4.81
CA THR A 2 16.82 22.83 4.44
C THR A 2 15.31 22.81 4.37
N ASP A 3 14.79 22.61 3.16
CA ASP A 3 13.37 22.41 2.91
C ASP A 3 12.92 21.15 3.68
N VAL A 4 12.16 21.36 4.75
CA VAL A 4 11.54 20.30 5.57
C VAL A 4 10.20 19.84 4.97
N SER A 5 9.94 20.15 3.69
CA SER A 5 8.61 20.11 3.09
C SER A 5 8.54 19.16 1.90
N ALA A 6 9.03 17.94 2.09
CA ALA A 6 8.66 16.84 1.20
C ALA A 6 8.45 15.56 2.01
N VAL A 7 7.57 15.61 3.02
CA VAL A 7 7.00 14.38 3.57
C VAL A 7 6.22 13.74 2.41
N PRO A 8 6.58 12.52 1.95
CA PRO A 8 5.85 11.88 0.87
C PRO A 8 4.39 11.73 1.29
N GLN A 9 3.47 12.29 0.49
CA GLN A 9 2.05 12.09 0.75
C GLN A 9 1.66 10.65 0.42
N PRO A 10 0.71 10.04 1.16
CA PRO A 10 0.15 8.74 0.80
C PRO A 10 -0.42 8.76 -0.63
N ARG A 11 -0.09 7.74 -1.42
CA ARG A 11 -0.65 7.57 -2.77
C ARG A 11 -2.08 7.04 -2.68
N ALA A 12 -2.96 7.54 -3.54
CA ALA A 12 -4.34 7.06 -3.68
C ALA A 12 -4.50 6.04 -4.83
N ASP A 13 -3.57 6.03 -5.78
CA ASP A 13 -3.58 5.10 -6.91
C ASP A 13 -3.06 3.71 -6.51
N ALA A 14 -3.73 2.66 -6.99
CA ALA A 14 -3.33 1.28 -6.73
C ALA A 14 -2.14 0.84 -7.59
N GLY A 15 -1.31 -0.06 -7.07
CA GLY A 15 -0.34 -0.81 -7.88
C GLY A 15 -1.01 -1.90 -8.72
N THR A 16 -0.34 -2.35 -9.78
CA THR A 16 -0.81 -3.44 -10.66
C THR A 16 0.06 -4.68 -10.48
N ALA A 17 -0.57 -5.85 -10.32
CA ALA A 17 0.14 -7.12 -10.23
C ALA A 17 -0.08 -7.98 -11.49
N SER A 18 1.00 -8.47 -12.10
CA SER A 18 1.00 -9.28 -13.32
C SER A 18 1.79 -10.58 -13.11
N ALA A 19 1.45 -11.64 -13.84
CA ALA A 19 2.18 -12.91 -13.80
C ALA A 19 3.06 -13.06 -15.05
N GLU A 20 4.36 -13.31 -14.84
CA GLU A 20 5.35 -13.40 -15.91
C GLU A 20 6.33 -14.53 -15.61
N ASN A 21 6.42 -15.53 -16.50
CA ASN A 21 7.37 -16.66 -16.40
C ASN A 21 7.38 -17.37 -15.03
N GLY A 22 6.21 -17.53 -14.39
CA GLY A 22 6.08 -18.19 -13.09
C GLY A 22 6.45 -17.31 -11.89
N LEU A 23 6.72 -16.02 -12.12
CA LEU A 23 6.89 -14.99 -11.11
C LEU A 23 5.71 -14.02 -11.14
N VAL A 24 5.58 -13.23 -10.08
CA VAL A 24 4.61 -12.13 -10.00
C VAL A 24 5.38 -10.83 -9.96
N VAL A 25 5.00 -9.88 -10.81
CA VAL A 25 5.54 -8.52 -10.82
C VAL A 25 4.48 -7.59 -10.27
N LEU A 26 4.81 -6.81 -9.24
CA LEU A 26 3.98 -5.76 -8.68
C LEU A 26 4.56 -4.41 -9.07
N ASP A 27 3.89 -3.70 -9.96
CA ASP A 27 4.26 -2.36 -10.41
C ASP A 27 3.53 -1.29 -9.60
N GLY A 28 4.29 -0.42 -8.96
CA GLY A 28 3.76 0.80 -8.35
C GLY A 28 3.49 1.91 -9.39
N PRO A 29 2.64 2.89 -9.08
CA PRO A 29 2.26 3.98 -9.99
C PRO A 29 3.43 4.88 -10.46
N ASP A 30 4.62 4.74 -9.89
CA ASP A 30 5.85 5.43 -10.31
C ASP A 30 6.89 4.51 -10.97
N GLY A 31 6.50 3.30 -11.36
CA GLY A 31 7.40 2.33 -12.01
C GLY A 31 8.34 1.59 -11.05
N VAL A 32 8.04 1.59 -9.74
CA VAL A 32 8.72 0.73 -8.78
C VAL A 32 8.14 -0.68 -8.92
N ALA A 33 8.89 -1.56 -9.58
CA ALA A 33 8.52 -2.96 -9.76
C ALA A 33 9.16 -3.85 -8.67
N VAL A 34 8.36 -4.70 -8.05
CA VAL A 34 8.84 -5.77 -7.17
C VAL A 34 8.50 -7.12 -7.77
N THR A 35 9.50 -7.97 -8.01
CA THR A 35 9.29 -9.34 -8.45
C THR A 35 9.24 -10.29 -7.26
N MET A 36 8.22 -11.14 -7.22
CA MET A 36 7.95 -12.06 -6.12
C MET A 36 7.70 -13.47 -6.65
N THR A 37 7.94 -14.48 -5.82
CA THR A 37 7.39 -15.82 -6.09
C THR A 37 5.88 -15.79 -5.91
N PRO A 38 5.13 -16.73 -6.54
CA PRO A 38 3.67 -16.77 -6.39
C PRO A 38 3.21 -16.86 -4.93
N ASN A 39 3.93 -17.63 -4.10
CA ASN A 39 3.60 -17.75 -2.69
C ASN A 39 3.85 -16.45 -1.91
N ALA A 40 4.95 -15.76 -2.18
CA ALA A 40 5.26 -14.48 -1.56
C ALA A 40 4.21 -13.42 -1.93
N ALA A 41 3.86 -13.31 -3.22
CA ALA A 41 2.84 -12.38 -3.68
C ALA A 41 1.48 -12.60 -3.01
N ARG A 42 1.04 -13.86 -2.87
CA ARG A 42 -0.21 -14.21 -2.19
C ARG A 42 -0.22 -13.78 -0.73
N LEU A 43 0.86 -14.04 0.00
CA LEU A 43 0.99 -13.65 1.41
C LEU A 43 1.03 -12.12 1.56
N THR A 44 1.73 -11.43 0.66
CA THR A 44 1.77 -9.97 0.63
C THR A 44 0.40 -9.37 0.37
N GLY A 45 -0.33 -9.85 -0.64
CA GLY A 45 -1.68 -9.38 -0.93
C GLY A 45 -2.63 -9.55 0.26
N GLN A 46 -2.57 -10.69 0.94
CA GLN A 46 -3.36 -10.93 2.17
C GLN A 46 -3.00 -9.92 3.27
N SER A 47 -1.71 -9.68 3.49
CA SER A 47 -1.23 -8.71 4.47
C SER A 47 -1.69 -7.28 4.14
N LEU A 48 -1.67 -6.89 2.86
CA LEU A 48 -2.13 -5.57 2.42
C LEU A 48 -3.62 -5.37 2.67
N ILE A 49 -4.45 -6.37 2.37
CA ILE A 49 -5.90 -6.31 2.63
C ILE A 49 -6.17 -6.14 4.13
N SER A 50 -5.53 -6.95 4.97
CA SER A 50 -5.69 -6.85 6.41
C SER A 50 -5.20 -5.51 6.97
N ALA A 51 -4.11 -4.97 6.43
CA ALA A 51 -3.60 -3.65 6.82
C ALA A 51 -4.57 -2.53 6.40
N ALA A 52 -5.14 -2.59 5.21
CA ALA A 52 -6.13 -1.62 4.74
C ALA A 52 -7.35 -1.57 5.65
N GLN A 53 -7.92 -2.72 6.00
CA GLN A 53 -9.05 -2.82 6.94
C GLN A 53 -8.73 -2.21 8.30
N CYS A 54 -7.52 -2.45 8.81
CA CYS A 54 -7.09 -1.88 10.07
C CYS A 54 -6.97 -0.34 9.98
N ALA A 55 -6.42 0.18 8.89
CA ALA A 55 -6.29 1.62 8.66
C ALA A 55 -7.66 2.31 8.52
N GLU A 56 -8.62 1.69 7.84
CA GLU A 56 -10.00 2.20 7.74
C GLU A 56 -10.65 2.29 9.12
N GLN A 57 -10.48 1.27 9.97
CA GLN A 57 -11.01 1.28 11.32
C GLN A 57 -10.36 2.35 12.20
N GLN A 58 -9.04 2.55 12.06
CA GLN A 58 -8.31 3.61 12.76
C GLN A 58 -8.79 5.00 12.34
N ALA A 59 -9.05 5.22 11.05
CA ALA A 59 -9.56 6.49 10.55
C ALA A 59 -10.97 6.79 11.07
N ALA A 60 -11.83 5.77 11.20
CA ALA A 60 -13.15 5.91 11.81
C ALA A 60 -13.06 6.30 13.29
N ASP A 61 -12.21 5.62 14.06
CA ASP A 61 -11.99 5.89 15.50
C ASP A 61 -11.45 7.33 15.73
N GLN A 62 -10.52 7.78 14.89
CA GLN A 62 -9.99 9.15 14.94
C GLN A 62 -11.02 10.23 14.61
N GLY A 63 -12.07 9.91 13.85
CA GLY A 63 -13.17 10.82 13.55
C GLY A 63 -14.13 11.03 14.72
N GLU A 64 -14.23 10.09 15.66
CA GLU A 64 -15.14 10.17 16.81
C GLU A 64 -14.56 10.97 17.99
N ILE A 65 -13.24 11.19 18.03
CA ILE A 65 -12.55 11.93 19.11
C ILE A 65 -12.58 13.47 18.92
N GLY A 66 -13.17 13.96 17.82
CA GLY A 66 -13.15 15.38 17.42
C GLY A 66 -14.47 16.14 17.58
N ASN A 67 -15.51 15.55 18.17
CA ASN A 67 -16.82 16.19 18.33
C ASN A 67 -17.28 16.18 19.81
N ASP A 68 -16.59 16.96 20.65
CA ASP A 68 -17.04 17.41 21.99
C ASP A 68 -17.18 18.94 22.01
#